data_AF-A0A2T9YVI7-F1
#
_entry.id   AF-A0A2T9YVI7-F1
#
_cell.length_a   1.000
_cell.length_b   1.000
_cell.length_c   1.000
_cell.angle_alpha   90.00
_cell.angle_beta   90.00
_cell.angle_gamma   90.00
#
_symmetry.space_group_name_H-M   'P 1'
#
loop_
_entity.id
_entity.type
_entity.pdbx_description
1 polymer ?
#
loop_
_entity_poly.entity_id
_entity_poly.type
_entity_poly.pdbx_seq_one_letter_code
_entity_poly.pdbx_strand_id
1 'polypeptide(L)'
;MKYSKYIQNNEHNFPLEWRSHLFPYKLLKKDINKITEDLETKNFNQLPSENAPESPLLNDSQILNTSDSNKSKKYPKTEPPNTFVESTPICELKDENGENLQAIVIDRDIIMEIKSQTLFFRQISKVLNEIETFEKDVENELFLKLEELSSDLLSVTSPFDKDLGTWRNIFSIYLDSTFFEKNNRKHLTIDWVNSANNAHKRFTKTVGKFKSPKSVSVYKSFDKINKVIILLAFMGQMNYTATRKIIKKHDRRTGIRTKENYLKTMLSRESGLTLALISQLFNQFVSILPMIEDYECPVCFSVLINPIRLRCLHLICSHCMLYSRLNGNHDCPLCRHQNALLDASNADIDQALKNMLKLYFPKEIRNRRNEISKIQNDEMIAAHGLNRYPKCTIM
;
A
#
# COMPACT_ATOMS: atom_id res chain seq x y z
N MET A 1 -0.83 5.08 28.10
CA MET A 1 -0.38 6.50 28.00
C MET A 1 -1.54 7.43 27.67
N LYS A 2 -1.65 8.62 28.31
CA LYS A 2 -2.62 9.67 27.90
C LYS A 2 -2.26 10.13 26.48
N TYR A 3 -3.16 9.97 25.50
CA TYR A 3 -2.85 10.24 24.09
C TYR A 3 -2.38 11.69 23.81
N SER A 4 -2.84 12.67 24.61
CA SER A 4 -2.28 14.03 24.57
C SER A 4 -0.77 14.07 24.78
N LYS A 5 -0.23 13.28 25.73
CA LYS A 5 1.21 13.17 25.96
C LYS A 5 1.92 12.48 24.79
N TYR A 6 1.25 11.52 24.13
CA TYR A 6 1.80 10.88 22.94
C TYR A 6 2.01 11.88 21.80
N ILE A 7 1.03 12.74 21.53
CA ILE A 7 1.16 13.80 20.51
C ILE A 7 2.32 14.74 20.85
N GLN A 8 2.34 15.27 22.08
CA GLN A 8 3.40 16.17 22.54
C GLN A 8 4.80 15.54 22.45
N ASN A 9 4.92 14.27 22.84
CA ASN A 9 6.19 13.56 22.79
C ASN A 9 6.68 13.31 21.36
N ASN A 10 5.80 13.33 20.35
CA ASN A 10 6.18 13.08 18.95
C ASN A 10 6.18 14.34 18.09
N GLU A 11 5.67 15.46 18.59
CA GLU A 11 5.59 16.75 17.89
C GLU A 11 6.95 17.23 17.36
N HIS A 12 8.02 17.00 18.13
CA HIS A 12 9.38 17.39 17.75
C HIS A 12 9.94 16.61 16.54
N ASN A 13 9.33 15.48 16.16
CA ASN A 13 9.72 14.72 14.99
C ASN A 13 9.30 15.39 13.68
N PHE A 14 8.39 16.37 13.73
CA PHE A 14 7.89 17.08 12.56
C PHE A 14 8.59 18.43 12.37
N PRO A 15 8.72 18.90 11.11
CA PRO A 15 9.11 20.28 10.79
C PRO A 15 8.25 21.29 11.54
N LEU A 16 8.81 22.46 11.87
CA LEU A 16 8.13 23.46 12.70
C LEU A 16 6.81 23.90 12.07
N GLU A 17 6.83 24.12 10.76
CA GLU A 17 5.70 24.47 9.90
C GLU A 17 4.59 23.41 9.86
N TRP A 18 4.88 22.16 10.18
CA TRP A 18 3.89 21.07 10.16
C TRP A 18 3.16 20.93 11.50
N ARG A 19 3.77 21.38 12.61
CA ARG A 19 3.26 21.13 13.97
C ARG A 19 1.87 21.72 14.22
N SER A 20 1.53 22.84 13.58
CA SER A 20 0.20 23.45 13.65
C SER A 20 -0.91 22.59 13.03
N HIS A 21 -0.54 21.64 12.15
CA HIS A 21 -1.46 20.72 11.48
C HIS A 21 -1.59 19.38 12.22
N LEU A 22 -1.02 19.26 13.44
CA LEU A 22 -1.34 18.17 14.34
C LEU A 22 -2.71 18.41 14.99
N PHE A 23 -3.53 17.35 15.03
CA PHE A 23 -4.86 17.42 15.60
C PHE A 23 -4.81 17.95 17.06
N PRO A 24 -5.51 19.05 17.40
CA PRO A 24 -5.41 19.75 18.68
C PRO A 24 -6.20 19.04 19.79
N TYR A 25 -5.84 17.78 20.07
CA TYR A 25 -6.57 16.87 20.95
C TYR A 25 -6.75 17.41 22.37
N LYS A 26 -5.80 18.20 22.89
CA LYS A 26 -5.88 18.81 24.23
C LYS A 26 -6.93 19.92 24.30
N LEU A 27 -7.06 20.73 23.26
CA LEU A 27 -8.03 21.83 23.18
C LEU A 27 -9.45 21.27 23.07
N LEU A 28 -9.70 20.40 22.09
CA LEU A 28 -11.01 19.77 21.87
C LEU A 28 -11.47 18.92 23.06
N LYS A 29 -10.53 18.35 23.83
CA LYS A 29 -10.88 17.65 25.07
C LYS A 29 -11.50 18.60 26.12
N LYS A 30 -11.07 19.87 26.17
CA LYS A 30 -11.67 20.86 27.09
C LYS A 30 -13.09 21.22 26.65
N ASP A 31 -13.34 21.29 25.34
CA ASP A 31 -14.67 21.60 24.81
C ASP A 31 -15.68 20.51 25.18
N ILE A 32 -15.29 19.24 25.25
CA ILE A 32 -16.15 18.16 25.76
C ILE A 32 -16.61 18.41 27.20
N ASN A 33 -15.73 18.94 28.07
CA ASN A 33 -16.13 19.23 29.45
C ASN A 33 -17.21 20.31 29.51
N LYS A 34 -17.11 21.34 28.66
CA LYS A 34 -18.14 22.38 28.55
C LYS A 34 -19.49 21.81 28.10
N ILE A 35 -19.48 20.86 27.16
CA ILE A 35 -20.70 20.19 26.72
C ILE A 35 -21.32 19.41 27.89
N THR A 36 -20.51 18.71 28.69
CA THR A 36 -21.00 18.00 29.88
C THR A 36 -21.58 18.96 30.92
N GLU A 37 -20.92 20.09 31.19
CA GLU A 37 -21.43 21.15 32.09
C GLU A 37 -22.76 21.75 31.56
N ASP A 38 -22.87 22.01 30.26
CA ASP A 38 -24.10 22.51 29.63
C ASP A 38 -25.26 21.49 29.69
N LEU A 39 -24.94 20.18 29.64
CA LEU A 39 -25.92 19.10 29.79
C LEU A 39 -26.42 18.99 31.24
N GLU A 40 -25.51 19.10 32.21
CA GLU A 40 -25.83 19.05 33.64
C GLU A 40 -26.64 20.27 34.10
N THR A 41 -26.24 21.48 33.68
CA THR A 41 -26.91 22.76 34.05
C THR A 41 -28.33 22.88 33.50
N LYS A 42 -28.61 22.24 32.35
CA LYS A 42 -29.96 22.21 31.76
C LYS A 42 -30.85 21.08 32.29
N ASN A 43 -30.42 20.37 33.35
CA ASN A 43 -31.15 19.24 33.96
C ASN A 43 -31.48 18.10 32.97
N PHE A 44 -30.54 17.68 32.12
CA PHE A 44 -30.71 16.46 31.31
C PHE A 44 -30.37 15.16 32.06
N ASN A 45 -30.17 15.23 33.37
CA ASN A 45 -29.91 14.07 34.22
C ASN A 45 -31.21 13.33 34.54
N GLN A 46 -31.80 12.67 33.53
CA GLN A 46 -32.60 11.45 33.66
C GLN A 46 -32.94 10.91 32.25
N LEU A 47 -31.97 10.24 31.62
CA LEU A 47 -32.31 9.10 30.78
C LEU A 47 -32.20 7.86 31.69
N PRO A 48 -33.28 7.10 31.92
CA PRO A 48 -33.18 5.87 32.70
C PRO A 48 -32.20 4.93 32.01
N SER A 49 -31.09 4.61 32.70
CA SER A 49 -30.52 3.29 32.57
C SER A 49 -31.57 2.29 33.08
N GLU A 50 -31.66 1.13 32.45
CA GLU A 50 -32.58 0.01 32.77
C GLU A 50 -33.85 -0.02 31.91
N ASN A 51 -33.66 -0.53 30.68
CA ASN A 51 -34.35 -1.75 30.21
C ASN A 51 -33.83 -2.03 28.80
N ALA A 52 -32.63 -2.60 28.71
CA ALA A 52 -32.29 -3.40 27.55
C ALA A 52 -33.05 -4.73 27.73
N PRO A 53 -33.97 -5.12 26.82
CA PRO A 53 -34.40 -6.51 26.78
C PRO A 53 -33.18 -7.33 26.37
N GLU A 54 -32.61 -8.07 27.33
CA GLU A 54 -31.86 -9.26 26.98
C GLU A 54 -32.76 -10.14 26.13
N SER A 55 -32.35 -10.36 24.88
CA SER A 55 -33.00 -11.29 23.98
C SER A 55 -31.92 -11.81 23.01
N PRO A 56 -32.03 -13.06 22.55
CA PRO A 56 -31.10 -14.12 22.97
C PRO A 56 -29.91 -14.25 22.03
N LEU A 57 -28.82 -14.80 22.57
CA LEU A 57 -27.79 -15.49 21.80
C LEU A 57 -28.46 -16.54 20.90
N LEU A 58 -28.36 -16.35 19.58
CA LEU A 58 -28.37 -17.45 18.64
C LEU A 58 -26.99 -17.53 17.98
N ASN A 59 -26.26 -18.58 18.37
CA ASN A 59 -25.37 -19.31 17.46
C ASN A 59 -26.22 -19.69 16.22
N ASP A 60 -25.70 -19.79 15.00
CA ASP A 60 -24.46 -20.39 14.56
C ASP A 60 -24.19 -19.92 13.11
N SER A 61 -22.91 -19.85 12.76
CA SER A 61 -22.30 -20.59 11.65
C SER A 61 -23.10 -20.85 10.35
N GLN A 62 -22.37 -20.67 9.24
CA GLN A 62 -22.55 -21.28 7.90
C GLN A 62 -23.22 -20.36 6.85
N ILE A 63 -22.42 -19.72 5.99
CA ILE A 63 -21.78 -20.28 4.79
C ILE A 63 -22.80 -20.46 3.65
N LEU A 64 -22.40 -19.91 2.50
CA LEU A 64 -22.68 -20.31 1.12
C LEU A 64 -23.70 -19.51 0.28
N ASN A 65 -23.15 -18.97 -0.80
CA ASN A 65 -23.57 -19.06 -2.20
C ASN A 65 -24.95 -18.51 -2.62
N THR A 66 -24.84 -17.44 -3.40
CA THR A 66 -25.36 -17.34 -4.77
C THR A 66 -26.09 -18.58 -5.32
N SER A 67 -27.38 -18.36 -5.60
CA SER A 67 -28.13 -18.82 -6.78
C SER A 67 -28.00 -20.30 -7.19
N ASP A 68 -29.08 -21.05 -6.99
CA ASP A 68 -29.97 -21.36 -8.12
C ASP A 68 -31.30 -21.96 -7.64
N SER A 69 -32.39 -21.31 -8.03
CA SER A 69 -33.75 -21.83 -7.88
C SER A 69 -34.24 -22.36 -9.21
N ASN A 70 -34.76 -23.58 -9.24
CA ASN A 70 -35.78 -23.98 -10.20
C ASN A 70 -36.61 -25.15 -9.68
N LYS A 71 -37.87 -24.86 -9.29
CA LYS A 71 -39.11 -25.47 -9.84
C LYS A 71 -40.26 -25.53 -8.83
N SER A 72 -41.19 -24.58 -9.03
CA SER A 72 -42.62 -24.79 -9.32
C SER A 72 -43.54 -25.47 -8.28
N LYS A 73 -44.57 -24.76 -7.80
CA LYS A 73 -45.99 -24.92 -8.22
C LYS A 73 -47.01 -24.16 -7.31
N LYS A 74 -47.72 -23.23 -7.97
CA LYS A 74 -49.19 -23.01 -7.99
C LYS A 74 -49.96 -22.36 -6.80
N TYR A 75 -50.18 -21.03 -6.94
CA TYR A 75 -51.45 -20.21 -7.01
C TYR A 75 -52.74 -20.59 -6.23
N PRO A 76 -53.73 -19.66 -6.00
CA PRO A 76 -53.82 -18.21 -6.34
C PRO A 76 -54.50 -17.23 -5.32
N LYS A 77 -54.38 -15.90 -5.62
CA LYS A 77 -55.31 -14.75 -5.37
C LYS A 77 -55.43 -14.25 -3.90
N THR A 78 -55.29 -12.96 -3.54
CA THR A 78 -55.71 -11.67 -4.13
C THR A 78 -54.90 -10.48 -3.55
N GLU A 79 -54.65 -9.44 -4.36
CA GLU A 79 -54.15 -8.08 -4.04
C GLU A 79 -55.32 -7.08 -3.82
N PRO A 80 -55.16 -5.80 -3.38
CA PRO A 80 -54.07 -5.05 -2.69
C PRO A 80 -54.65 -4.22 -1.47
N PRO A 81 -54.04 -3.15 -0.87
CA PRO A 81 -53.54 -1.92 -1.51
C PRO A 81 -52.12 -1.47 -1.12
N ASN A 82 -51.50 -0.78 -2.08
CA ASN A 82 -50.34 0.10 -1.97
C ASN A 82 -50.37 1.01 -0.75
N THR A 83 -49.22 1.18 -0.08
CA THR A 83 -48.72 2.54 0.24
C THR A 83 -47.20 2.56 0.34
N PHE A 84 -46.62 3.42 -0.49
CA PHE A 84 -45.25 3.90 -0.57
C PHE A 84 -44.46 3.89 0.76
N VAL A 85 -43.25 3.32 0.72
CA VAL A 85 -42.18 3.72 1.64
C VAL A 85 -41.62 5.03 1.12
N GLU A 86 -42.12 6.14 1.64
CA GLU A 86 -41.47 7.44 1.48
C GLU A 86 -40.09 7.40 2.12
N SER A 87 -39.10 7.79 1.33
CA SER A 87 -37.79 8.26 1.77
C SER A 87 -37.93 9.18 2.97
N THR A 88 -37.20 8.89 4.05
CA THR A 88 -37.05 9.81 5.18
C THR A 88 -36.57 11.17 4.67
N PRO A 89 -37.27 12.27 4.96
CA PRO A 89 -36.91 13.57 4.43
C PRO A 89 -35.63 14.07 5.09
N ILE A 90 -34.66 14.48 4.27
CA ILE A 90 -33.50 15.27 4.68
C ILE A 90 -34.02 16.70 4.86
N CYS A 91 -34.16 17.17 6.10
CA CYS A 91 -34.40 18.59 6.35
C CYS A 91 -33.06 19.34 6.20
N GLU A 92 -32.88 20.03 5.08
CA GLU A 92 -31.85 21.06 4.92
C GLU A 92 -32.24 22.28 5.77
N LEU A 93 -31.77 22.34 7.01
CA LEU A 93 -31.86 23.56 7.79
C LEU A 93 -30.71 24.48 7.37
N LYS A 94 -31.01 25.70 6.97
CA LYS A 94 -30.02 26.74 6.65
C LYS A 94 -29.97 27.74 7.80
N ASP A 95 -28.77 28.19 8.18
CA ASP A 95 -28.63 29.28 9.13
C ASP A 95 -28.99 30.64 8.49
N GLU A 96 -28.93 31.71 9.29
CA GLU A 96 -29.22 33.09 8.91
C GLU A 96 -28.34 33.60 7.75
N ASN A 97 -27.23 32.89 7.47
CA ASN A 97 -26.25 33.20 6.43
C ASN A 97 -26.32 32.23 5.23
N GLY A 98 -27.26 31.27 5.23
CA GLY A 98 -27.46 30.32 4.14
C GLY A 98 -26.57 29.07 4.17
N GLU A 99 -25.85 28.81 5.27
CA GLU A 99 -25.04 27.59 5.43
C GLU A 99 -25.90 26.39 5.87
N ASN A 100 -25.74 25.23 5.21
CA ASN A 100 -26.46 24.01 5.54
C ASN A 100 -26.03 23.46 6.93
N LEU A 101 -26.93 23.49 7.90
CA LEU A 101 -26.81 22.82 9.19
C LEU A 101 -27.03 21.31 8.98
N GLN A 102 -25.99 20.50 9.21
CA GLN A 102 -26.12 19.05 9.28
C GLN A 102 -26.80 18.66 10.60
N ALA A 103 -28.13 18.69 10.62
CA ALA A 103 -28.91 18.07 11.69
C ALA A 103 -28.83 16.54 11.55
N ILE A 104 -28.18 15.88 12.51
CA ILE A 104 -28.19 14.41 12.59
C ILE A 104 -29.53 14.02 13.22
N VAL A 105 -30.42 13.44 12.42
CA VAL A 105 -31.65 12.81 12.94
C VAL A 105 -31.24 11.58 13.75
N ILE A 106 -31.21 11.75 15.06
CA ILE A 106 -31.24 10.66 16.04
C ILE A 106 -32.72 10.53 16.42
N ASP A 107 -33.17 9.28 16.57
CA ASP A 107 -34.49 8.78 16.98
C ASP A 107 -35.47 9.81 17.58
N ARG A 108 -36.76 9.67 17.26
CA ARG A 108 -37.84 10.60 17.67
C ARG A 108 -37.87 10.75 19.19
N ASP A 109 -37.11 11.71 19.70
CA ASP A 109 -37.39 12.62 20.81
C ASP A 109 -36.08 13.29 21.23
N ILE A 110 -36.13 14.62 21.35
CA ILE A 110 -35.07 15.54 21.78
C ILE A 110 -34.10 15.99 20.67
N ILE A 111 -34.61 16.77 19.70
CA ILE A 111 -33.80 17.80 19.04
C ILE A 111 -33.73 18.98 20.02
N MET A 112 -32.68 19.02 20.83
CA MET A 112 -32.18 20.29 21.31
C MET A 112 -30.78 20.48 20.76
N GLU A 113 -30.66 21.49 19.91
CA GLU A 113 -29.38 21.98 19.46
C GLU A 113 -28.62 22.55 20.66
N ILE A 114 -27.76 21.72 21.26
CA ILE A 114 -26.82 22.19 22.26
C ILE A 114 -25.77 23.00 21.51
N LYS A 115 -25.83 24.32 21.61
CA LYS A 115 -24.89 25.26 20.97
C LYS A 115 -23.42 24.83 21.15
N SER A 116 -23.03 24.33 22.33
CA SER A 116 -21.65 23.83 22.56
C SER A 116 -21.32 22.56 21.79
N GLN A 117 -22.30 21.69 21.52
CA GLN A 117 -22.13 20.51 20.67
C GLN A 117 -21.97 20.90 19.19
N THR A 118 -22.83 21.78 18.66
CA THR A 118 -22.68 22.30 17.29
C THR A 118 -21.31 22.95 17.10
N LEU A 119 -20.89 23.78 18.06
CA LEU A 119 -19.57 24.43 18.04
C LEU A 119 -18.41 23.42 18.07
N PHE A 120 -18.52 22.36 18.86
CA PHE A 120 -17.50 21.31 18.95
C PHE A 120 -17.32 20.57 17.61
N PHE A 121 -18.41 20.13 16.97
CA PHE A 121 -18.31 19.45 15.69
C PHE A 121 -17.87 20.39 14.57
N ARG A 122 -18.31 21.65 14.57
CA ARG A 122 -17.81 22.68 13.65
C ARG A 122 -16.30 22.88 13.80
N GLN A 123 -15.80 22.92 15.03
CA GLN A 123 -14.36 23.04 15.31
C GLN A 123 -13.58 21.82 14.81
N ILE A 124 -14.10 20.59 15.00
CA ILE A 124 -13.46 19.38 14.46
C ILE A 124 -13.44 19.44 12.93
N SER A 125 -14.56 19.76 12.29
CA SER A 125 -14.63 19.85 10.83
C SER A 125 -13.67 20.89 10.27
N LYS A 126 -13.55 22.06 10.92
CA LYS A 126 -12.56 23.08 10.55
C LYS A 126 -11.13 22.54 10.62
N VAL A 127 -10.76 21.92 11.74
CA VAL A 127 -9.42 21.31 11.92
C VAL A 127 -9.15 20.24 10.86
N LEU A 128 -10.13 19.37 10.57
CA LEU A 128 -9.96 18.30 9.58
C LEU A 128 -9.79 18.86 8.16
N ASN A 129 -10.52 19.91 7.79
CA ASN A 129 -10.35 20.58 6.50
C ASN A 129 -8.98 21.27 6.39
N GLU A 130 -8.48 21.89 7.47
CA GLU A 130 -7.14 22.50 7.52
C GLU A 130 -6.05 21.43 7.34
N ILE A 131 -6.18 20.28 8.01
CA ILE A 131 -5.28 19.13 7.85
C ILE A 131 -5.34 18.60 6.41
N GLU A 132 -6.54 18.38 5.86
CA GLU A 132 -6.72 17.88 4.48
C GLU A 132 -6.09 18.81 3.45
N THR A 133 -6.26 20.12 3.61
CA THR A 133 -5.65 21.13 2.72
C THR A 133 -4.13 21.07 2.80
N PHE A 134 -3.58 21.04 4.02
CA PHE A 134 -2.14 20.93 4.25
C PHE A 134 -1.54 19.65 3.67
N GLU A 135 -2.18 18.49 3.93
CA GLU A 135 -1.73 17.20 3.39
C GLU A 135 -1.69 17.27 1.85
N LYS A 136 -2.75 17.79 1.23
CA LYS A 136 -2.82 17.95 -0.23
C LYS A 136 -1.74 18.87 -0.79
N ASP A 137 -1.45 19.99 -0.12
CA ASP A 137 -0.42 20.93 -0.55
C ASP A 137 0.98 20.30 -0.51
N VAL A 138 1.30 19.59 0.58
CA VAL A 138 2.57 18.85 0.71
C VAL A 138 2.67 17.76 -0.35
N GLU A 139 1.57 17.06 -0.63
CA GLU A 139 1.56 15.98 -1.62
C GLU A 139 1.75 16.50 -3.04
N ASN A 140 1.13 17.63 -3.40
CA ASN A 140 1.34 18.29 -4.69
C ASN A 140 2.82 18.71 -4.86
N GLU A 141 3.43 19.28 -3.82
CA GLU A 141 4.85 19.64 -3.85
C GLU A 141 5.74 18.39 -4.01
N LEU A 142 5.37 17.27 -3.39
CA LEU A 142 6.07 16.00 -3.54
C LEU A 142 5.95 15.44 -4.96
N PHE A 143 4.77 15.48 -5.58
CA PHE A 143 4.59 15.01 -6.96
C PHE A 143 5.53 15.73 -7.94
N LEU A 144 5.66 17.05 -7.84
CA LEU A 144 6.58 17.82 -8.69
C LEU A 144 8.05 17.41 -8.47
N LYS A 145 8.47 17.22 -7.23
CA LYS A 145 9.82 16.76 -6.89
C LYS A 145 10.09 15.32 -7.35
N LEU A 146 9.05 14.48 -7.38
CA LEU A 146 9.15 13.11 -7.88
C LEU A 146 9.42 13.07 -9.38
N GLU A 147 8.75 13.92 -10.16
CA GLU A 147 8.99 14.03 -11.60
C GLU A 147 10.43 14.48 -11.91
N GLU A 148 10.93 15.49 -11.17
CA GLU A 148 12.33 15.93 -11.27
C GLU A 148 13.30 14.79 -10.91
N LEU A 149 13.06 14.11 -9.79
CA LEU A 149 13.89 12.99 -9.34
C LEU A 149 13.93 11.86 -10.38
N SER A 150 12.79 11.53 -11.00
CA SER A 150 12.69 10.49 -12.02
C SER A 150 13.62 10.76 -13.20
N SER A 151 13.64 12.00 -13.69
CA SER A 151 14.54 12.43 -14.78
C SER A 151 16.01 12.27 -14.39
N ASP A 152 16.35 12.70 -13.18
CA ASP A 152 17.71 12.59 -12.65
C ASP A 152 18.18 11.15 -12.47
N LEU A 153 17.28 10.28 -12.01
CA LEU A 153 17.55 8.85 -11.79
C LEU A 153 17.93 8.12 -13.06
N LEU A 154 17.29 8.42 -14.20
CA LEU A 154 17.64 7.81 -15.49
C LEU A 154 19.12 7.98 -15.82
N SER A 155 19.71 9.11 -15.43
CA SER A 155 21.12 9.39 -15.71
C SER A 155 22.09 8.62 -14.81
N VAL A 156 21.75 8.42 -13.53
CA VAL A 156 22.61 7.74 -12.53
C VAL A 156 22.36 6.24 -12.43
N THR A 157 21.32 5.74 -13.11
CA THR A 157 20.96 4.32 -13.22
C THR A 157 21.26 3.75 -14.62
N SER A 158 22.04 4.48 -15.41
CA SER A 158 22.54 4.00 -16.70
C SER A 158 23.43 2.76 -16.54
N PRO A 159 23.41 1.80 -17.49
CA PRO A 159 24.32 0.65 -17.48
C PRO A 159 25.80 1.03 -17.53
N PHE A 160 26.12 2.26 -17.94
CA PHE A 160 27.47 2.79 -17.99
C PHE A 160 27.86 3.56 -16.71
N ASP A 161 26.91 3.81 -15.80
CA ASP A 161 27.19 4.51 -14.54
C ASP A 161 27.92 3.58 -13.55
N LYS A 162 28.94 4.13 -12.89
CA LYS A 162 29.78 3.39 -11.93
C LYS A 162 29.04 3.02 -10.64
N ASP A 163 27.94 3.71 -10.36
CA ASP A 163 27.12 3.58 -9.16
C ASP A 163 25.84 2.77 -9.38
N LEU A 164 25.59 2.24 -10.59
CA LEU A 164 24.43 1.40 -10.88
C LEU A 164 24.23 0.29 -9.85
N GLY A 165 25.30 -0.40 -9.44
CA GLY A 165 25.22 -1.47 -8.44
C GLY A 165 24.79 -0.97 -7.05
N THR A 166 25.20 0.24 -6.68
CA THR A 166 24.77 0.88 -5.43
C THR A 166 23.30 1.24 -5.50
N TRP A 167 22.84 1.79 -6.64
CA TRP A 167 21.43 2.09 -6.90
C TRP A 167 20.56 0.82 -6.89
N ARG A 168 21.00 -0.26 -7.54
CA ARG A 168 20.31 -1.57 -7.49
C ARG A 168 20.12 -2.07 -6.07
N ASN A 169 21.13 -1.97 -5.22
CA ASN A 169 21.02 -2.37 -3.82
C ASN A 169 20.04 -1.50 -3.02
N ILE A 170 20.02 -0.18 -3.29
CA ILE A 170 19.03 0.71 -2.67
C ILE A 170 17.62 0.34 -3.13
N PHE A 171 17.44 0.10 -4.44
CA PHE A 171 16.16 -0.24 -5.03
C PHE A 171 15.64 -1.60 -4.56
N SER A 172 16.49 -2.63 -4.46
CA SER A 172 16.08 -3.91 -3.86
C SER A 172 15.60 -3.73 -2.43
N ILE A 173 16.32 -3.00 -1.57
CA ILE A 173 15.85 -2.71 -0.21
C ILE A 173 14.51 -1.96 -0.21
N TYR A 174 14.34 -1.04 -1.17
CA TYR A 174 13.13 -0.24 -1.32
C TYR A 174 11.92 -1.10 -1.75
N LEU A 175 12.09 -1.92 -2.78
CA LEU A 175 11.06 -2.80 -3.34
C LEU A 175 10.74 -3.98 -2.41
N ASP A 176 11.73 -4.56 -1.74
CA ASP A 176 11.58 -5.65 -0.77
C ASP A 176 10.96 -5.19 0.55
N SER A 177 10.90 -3.89 0.79
CA SER A 177 10.24 -3.40 2.00
C SER A 177 8.74 -3.62 1.86
N THR A 178 8.09 -4.12 2.93
CA THR A 178 6.64 -4.36 3.03
C THR A 178 5.77 -3.11 2.85
N PHE A 179 6.36 -2.01 2.39
CA PHE A 179 5.77 -0.74 1.96
C PHE A 179 4.52 -0.95 1.10
N PHE A 180 4.52 -2.00 0.26
CA PHE A 180 3.49 -2.27 -0.77
C PHE A 180 2.62 -3.50 -0.51
N GLU A 181 3.07 -4.47 0.31
CA GLU A 181 2.47 -5.80 0.31
C GLU A 181 1.07 -5.89 0.96
N LYS A 182 0.62 -4.90 1.73
CA LYS A 182 -0.71 -4.98 2.37
C LYS A 182 -1.34 -3.62 2.63
N ASN A 183 -2.02 -3.03 1.65
CA ASN A 183 -2.93 -1.91 1.93
C ASN A 183 -4.27 -2.02 1.18
N ASN A 184 -5.05 -3.07 1.49
CA ASN A 184 -6.52 -2.98 1.43
C ASN A 184 -7.08 -2.11 2.58
N ARG A 185 -6.30 -1.18 3.13
CA ARG A 185 -6.63 -0.38 4.31
C ARG A 185 -6.61 1.10 3.95
N LYS A 186 -7.68 1.80 4.33
CA LYS A 186 -7.94 3.22 4.02
C LYS A 186 -6.99 4.24 4.70
N HIS A 187 -6.02 3.78 5.49
CA HIS A 187 -5.02 4.62 6.19
C HIS A 187 -3.75 3.81 6.47
N LEU A 188 -2.60 4.49 6.45
CA LEU A 188 -1.29 3.91 6.79
C LEU A 188 -1.22 3.66 8.30
N THR A 189 -0.87 2.43 8.68
CA THR A 189 -0.80 2.03 10.10
C THR A 189 0.51 2.47 10.73
N ILE A 190 0.56 2.46 12.07
CA ILE A 190 1.83 2.68 12.78
C ILE A 190 2.88 1.61 12.43
N ASP A 191 2.45 0.37 12.17
CA ASP A 191 3.34 -0.72 11.75
C ASP A 191 3.94 -0.45 10.37
N TRP A 192 3.15 0.14 9.46
CA TRP A 192 3.64 0.61 8.17
C TRP A 192 4.71 1.70 8.37
N VAL A 193 4.43 2.71 9.20
CA VAL A 193 5.38 3.81 9.49
C VAL A 193 6.69 3.26 10.08
N ASN A 194 6.60 2.29 10.99
CA ASN A 194 7.78 1.65 11.58
C ASN A 194 8.58 0.85 10.54
N SER A 195 7.89 0.11 9.67
CA SER A 195 8.51 -0.68 8.61
C SER A 195 9.21 0.22 7.58
N ALA A 196 8.54 1.30 7.17
CA ALA A 196 9.09 2.32 6.28
C ALA A 196 10.34 3.00 6.89
N ASN A 197 10.30 3.36 8.17
CA ASN A 197 11.47 3.89 8.88
C ASN A 197 12.64 2.88 8.95
N ASN A 198 12.35 1.59 9.13
CA ASN A 198 13.37 0.55 9.15
C ASN A 198 14.01 0.35 7.77
N ALA A 199 13.21 0.34 6.70
CA ALA A 199 13.71 0.35 5.32
C ALA A 199 14.57 1.59 5.06
N HIS A 200 14.11 2.76 5.51
CA HIS A 200 14.84 4.02 5.45
C HIS A 200 16.21 3.96 6.11
N LYS A 201 16.30 3.38 7.30
CA LYS A 201 17.57 3.20 8.00
C LYS A 201 18.52 2.22 7.28
N ARG A 202 18.01 1.30 6.47
CA ARG A 202 18.84 0.35 5.70
C ARG A 202 19.45 1.03 4.48
N PHE A 203 18.68 1.82 3.74
CA PHE A 203 19.24 2.51 2.56
C PHE A 203 20.23 3.63 2.94
N THR A 204 20.02 4.34 4.05
CA THR A 204 20.95 5.42 4.49
C THR A 204 22.35 4.90 4.82
N LYS A 205 22.46 3.64 5.27
CA LYS A 205 23.77 2.98 5.49
C LYS A 205 24.52 2.70 4.18
N THR A 206 23.84 2.73 3.04
CA THR A 206 24.41 2.41 1.72
C THR A 206 25.03 3.64 1.05
N VAL A 207 24.70 4.86 1.51
CA VAL A 207 25.06 6.15 0.90
C VAL A 207 26.57 6.39 0.81
N GLY A 208 27.35 5.89 1.76
CA GLY A 208 28.81 6.00 1.75
C GLY A 208 29.51 5.25 0.60
N LYS A 209 28.75 4.60 -0.29
CA LYS A 209 29.27 3.79 -1.40
C LYS A 209 29.22 4.48 -2.76
N PHE A 210 28.59 5.65 -2.87
CA PHE A 210 28.52 6.38 -4.15
C PHE A 210 29.89 6.96 -4.53
N LYS A 211 30.25 6.82 -5.80
CA LYS A 211 31.50 7.32 -6.37
C LYS A 211 31.29 8.66 -7.08
N SER A 212 30.11 8.90 -7.65
CA SER A 212 29.82 10.12 -8.40
C SER A 212 29.13 11.18 -7.53
N PRO A 213 29.51 12.47 -7.65
CA PRO A 213 28.83 13.55 -6.94
C PRO A 213 27.37 13.71 -7.38
N LYS A 214 27.07 13.37 -8.64
CA LYS A 214 25.71 13.37 -9.17
C LYS A 214 24.83 12.36 -8.43
N SER A 215 25.29 11.11 -8.29
CA SER A 215 24.59 10.07 -7.54
C SER A 215 24.32 10.48 -6.10
N VAL A 216 25.27 11.14 -5.45
CA VAL A 216 25.09 11.68 -4.09
C VAL A 216 23.99 12.75 -4.05
N SER A 217 23.95 13.65 -5.04
CA SER A 217 22.90 14.68 -5.15
C SER A 217 21.52 14.06 -5.35
N VAL A 218 21.39 13.15 -6.33
CA VAL A 218 20.13 12.46 -6.63
C VAL A 218 19.66 11.64 -5.43
N TYR A 219 20.58 10.96 -4.74
CA TYR A 219 20.26 10.25 -3.51
C TYR A 219 19.73 11.18 -2.41
N LYS A 220 20.30 12.39 -2.23
CA LYS A 220 19.80 13.35 -1.24
C LYS A 220 18.36 13.76 -1.55
N SER A 221 18.01 13.96 -2.81
CA SER A 221 16.64 14.24 -3.25
C SER A 221 15.71 13.05 -2.97
N PHE A 222 16.13 11.83 -3.32
CA PHE A 222 15.41 10.59 -3.02
C PHE A 222 15.17 10.41 -1.50
N ASP A 223 16.20 10.59 -0.69
CA ASP A 223 16.16 10.48 0.78
C ASP A 223 15.21 11.52 1.38
N LYS A 224 15.27 12.76 0.89
CA LYS A 224 14.35 13.84 1.31
C LYS A 224 12.90 13.48 1.01
N ILE A 225 12.58 13.03 -0.19
CA ILE A 225 11.22 12.63 -0.58
C ILE A 225 10.71 11.49 0.31
N ASN A 226 11.53 10.45 0.51
CA ASN A 226 11.15 9.33 1.38
C ASN A 226 10.90 9.75 2.83
N LYS A 227 11.73 10.64 3.39
CA LYS A 227 11.50 11.20 4.74
C LYS A 227 10.17 11.93 4.82
N VAL A 228 9.86 12.78 3.85
CA VAL A 228 8.62 13.55 3.83
C VAL A 228 7.42 12.62 3.71
N ILE A 229 7.45 11.59 2.85
CA ILE A 229 6.38 10.58 2.76
C ILE A 229 6.17 9.86 4.10
N ILE A 230 7.24 9.44 4.78
CA ILE A 230 7.16 8.76 6.08
C ILE A 230 6.60 9.70 7.15
N LEU A 231 7.04 10.96 7.18
CA LEU A 231 6.54 11.96 8.12
C LEU A 231 5.06 12.27 7.87
N LEU A 232 4.66 12.42 6.61
CA LEU A 232 3.26 12.67 6.23
C LEU A 232 2.37 11.51 6.65
N ALA A 233 2.78 10.27 6.33
CA ALA A 233 2.10 9.06 6.77
C ALA A 233 1.98 8.97 8.31
N PHE A 234 3.04 9.35 9.03
CA PHE A 234 3.05 9.35 10.48
C PHE A 234 2.11 10.42 11.06
N MET A 235 2.12 11.63 10.51
CA MET A 235 1.20 12.70 10.88
C MET A 235 -0.25 12.30 10.63
N GLY A 236 -0.57 11.79 9.44
CA GLY A 236 -1.91 11.31 9.08
C GLY A 236 -2.40 10.21 10.03
N GLN A 237 -1.53 9.25 10.39
CA GLN A 237 -1.83 8.21 11.38
C GLN A 237 -2.16 8.79 12.76
N MET A 238 -1.39 9.80 13.20
CA MET A 238 -1.60 10.48 14.48
C MET A 238 -2.92 11.26 14.46
N ASN A 239 -3.17 12.03 13.41
CA ASN A 239 -4.38 12.82 13.23
C ASN A 239 -5.62 11.92 13.23
N TYR A 240 -5.60 10.84 12.45
CA TYR A 240 -6.66 9.83 12.42
C TYR A 240 -6.96 9.23 13.80
N THR A 241 -5.92 8.84 14.53
CA THR A 241 -6.06 8.24 15.84
C THR A 241 -6.58 9.26 16.86
N ALA A 242 -6.16 10.52 16.77
CA ALA A 242 -6.66 11.63 17.58
C ALA A 242 -8.16 11.84 17.35
N THR A 243 -8.58 11.92 16.10
CA THR A 243 -9.98 12.07 15.68
C THR A 243 -10.84 10.93 16.20
N ARG A 244 -10.45 9.67 15.99
CA ARG A 244 -11.19 8.53 16.55
C ARG A 244 -11.31 8.58 18.07
N LYS A 245 -10.22 8.96 18.76
CA LYS A 245 -10.20 9.02 20.23
C LYS A 245 -10.99 10.19 20.79
N ILE A 246 -11.09 11.32 20.08
CA ILE A 246 -11.86 12.47 20.56
C ILE A 246 -13.36 12.21 20.39
N ILE A 247 -13.76 11.63 19.26
CA ILE A 247 -15.16 11.24 19.01
C ILE A 247 -15.61 10.16 19.99
N LYS A 248 -14.81 9.11 20.21
CA LYS A 248 -15.12 8.09 21.25
C LYS A 248 -15.18 8.70 22.66
N LYS A 249 -14.41 9.74 22.93
CA LYS A 249 -14.44 10.44 24.24
C LYS A 249 -15.70 11.28 24.38
N HIS A 250 -16.09 11.99 23.33
CA HIS A 250 -17.35 12.73 23.25
C HIS A 250 -18.52 11.80 23.57
N ASP A 251 -18.71 10.72 22.80
CA ASP A 251 -19.82 9.78 22.99
C ASP A 251 -19.88 9.20 24.41
N ARG A 252 -18.73 8.88 24.99
CA ARG A 252 -18.66 8.36 26.36
C ARG A 252 -19.04 9.39 27.42
N ARG A 253 -18.81 10.68 27.18
CA ARG A 253 -19.02 11.77 28.15
C ARG A 253 -20.38 12.42 28.02
N THR A 254 -20.95 12.45 26.82
CA THR A 254 -22.24 13.07 26.54
C THR A 254 -23.37 12.05 26.44
N GLY A 255 -23.08 10.77 26.26
CA GLY A 255 -24.07 9.72 26.00
C GLY A 255 -24.60 9.72 24.56
N ILE A 256 -24.26 10.73 23.76
CA ILE A 256 -24.74 10.91 22.39
C ILE A 256 -23.90 10.05 21.45
N ARG A 257 -24.52 9.11 20.74
CA ARG A 257 -23.84 8.21 19.78
C ARG A 257 -23.60 8.92 18.44
N THR A 258 -22.46 9.58 18.31
CA THR A 258 -22.06 10.26 17.06
C THR A 258 -21.01 9.49 16.26
N LYS A 259 -20.35 8.51 16.89
CA LYS A 259 -19.22 7.79 16.32
C LYS A 259 -19.51 7.08 15.00
N GLU A 260 -20.67 6.46 14.82
CA GLU A 260 -20.92 5.69 13.59
C GLU A 260 -21.15 6.61 12.38
N ASN A 261 -22.03 7.60 12.52
CA ASN A 261 -22.34 8.52 11.41
C ASN A 261 -21.20 9.51 11.14
N TYR A 262 -20.62 10.12 12.18
CA TYR A 262 -19.57 11.12 12.00
C TYR A 262 -18.28 10.50 11.45
N LEU A 263 -17.86 9.34 11.97
CA LEU A 263 -16.65 8.68 11.47
C LEU A 263 -16.86 8.09 10.07
N LYS A 264 -18.06 7.64 9.71
CA LYS A 264 -18.34 7.11 8.37
C LYS A 264 -18.28 8.22 7.32
N THR A 265 -18.78 9.41 7.61
CA THR A 265 -18.81 10.55 6.67
C THR A 265 -17.51 11.35 6.64
N MET A 266 -16.82 11.51 7.79
CA MET A 266 -15.62 12.34 7.89
C MET A 266 -14.31 11.56 7.73
N LEU A 267 -14.24 10.30 8.18
CA LEU A 267 -13.04 9.46 7.95
C LEU A 267 -13.09 8.67 6.64
N SER A 268 -14.15 8.83 5.84
CA SER A 268 -14.15 8.45 4.43
C SER A 268 -13.48 9.48 3.54
N ARG A 269 -13.26 10.72 4.04
CA ARG A 269 -12.44 11.73 3.36
C ARG A 269 -10.99 11.24 3.42
N GLU A 270 -10.47 10.91 2.25
CA GLU A 270 -9.45 9.90 2.06
C GLU A 270 -8.04 10.41 2.41
N SER A 271 -7.22 9.58 3.05
CA SER A 271 -5.75 9.69 3.02
C SER A 271 -5.18 8.94 1.80
N GLY A 272 -5.93 8.95 0.68
CA GLY A 272 -5.65 8.19 -0.53
C GLY A 272 -4.48 8.76 -1.34
N LEU A 273 -4.19 10.04 -1.16
CA LEU A 273 -3.14 10.74 -1.89
C LEU A 273 -1.73 10.28 -1.48
N THR A 274 -1.49 9.99 -0.19
CA THR A 274 -0.18 9.46 0.25
C THR A 274 0.04 8.06 -0.34
N LEU A 275 -1.01 7.24 -0.43
CA LEU A 275 -0.94 5.94 -1.11
C LEU A 275 -0.71 6.09 -2.62
N ALA A 276 -1.30 7.10 -3.25
CA ALA A 276 -1.08 7.42 -4.66
C ALA A 276 0.37 7.86 -4.91
N LEU A 277 0.93 8.72 -4.05
CA LEU A 277 2.35 9.11 -4.10
C LEU A 277 3.27 7.90 -3.98
N ILE A 278 3.03 7.06 -2.98
CA ILE A 278 3.78 5.83 -2.75
C ILE A 278 3.73 4.92 -3.99
N SER A 279 2.53 4.74 -4.57
CA SER A 279 2.32 3.93 -5.76
C SER A 279 2.99 4.53 -7.01
N GLN A 280 2.89 5.84 -7.21
CA GLN A 280 3.53 6.53 -8.33
C GLN A 280 5.06 6.40 -8.25
N LEU A 281 5.63 6.67 -7.07
CA LEU A 281 7.05 6.56 -6.84
C LEU A 281 7.53 5.10 -7.06
N PHE A 282 6.76 4.10 -6.62
CA PHE A 282 7.05 2.69 -6.94
C PHE A 282 7.03 2.39 -8.43
N ASN A 283 5.97 2.77 -9.14
CA ASN A 283 5.84 2.52 -10.58
C ASN A 283 6.96 3.20 -11.38
N GLN A 284 7.36 4.41 -10.97
CA GLN A 284 8.51 5.09 -11.56
C GLN A 284 9.81 4.32 -11.30
N PHE A 285 10.04 3.80 -10.10
CA PHE A 285 11.26 3.03 -9.81
C PHE A 285 11.33 1.70 -10.56
N VAL A 286 10.23 0.95 -10.59
CA VAL A 286 10.17 -0.34 -11.29
C VAL A 286 10.38 -0.14 -12.80
N SER A 287 9.90 0.97 -13.37
CA SER A 287 10.07 1.25 -14.80
C SER A 287 11.48 1.72 -15.18
N ILE A 288 12.21 2.38 -14.28
CA ILE A 288 13.55 2.93 -14.57
C ILE A 288 14.63 1.84 -14.52
N LEU A 289 14.55 0.93 -13.54
CA LEU A 289 15.67 0.04 -13.21
C LEU A 289 15.24 -1.43 -13.35
N PRO A 290 15.64 -2.13 -14.43
CA PRO A 290 15.28 -3.53 -14.63
C PRO A 290 15.86 -4.38 -13.51
N MET A 291 15.06 -5.19 -12.81
CA MET A 291 15.49 -6.10 -11.75
C MET A 291 15.88 -7.47 -12.33
N ILE A 292 16.73 -8.24 -11.65
CA ILE A 292 17.25 -9.50 -12.24
C ILE A 292 16.19 -10.60 -12.21
N GLU A 293 15.34 -10.57 -11.18
CA GLU A 293 14.26 -11.50 -10.90
C GLU A 293 13.23 -11.53 -12.04
N ASP A 294 13.03 -10.40 -12.73
CA ASP A 294 12.13 -10.27 -13.88
C ASP A 294 12.64 -11.00 -15.13
N TYR A 295 13.91 -11.42 -15.14
CA TYR A 295 14.58 -12.05 -16.29
C TYR A 295 15.11 -13.44 -15.98
N GLU A 296 14.52 -14.12 -15.01
CA GLU A 296 14.83 -15.51 -14.71
C GLU A 296 14.12 -16.47 -15.67
N CYS A 297 14.83 -17.53 -16.04
CA CYS A 297 14.25 -18.60 -16.82
C CYS A 297 13.33 -19.46 -15.93
N PRO A 298 12.08 -19.70 -16.32
CA PRO A 298 11.11 -20.46 -15.52
C PRO A 298 11.47 -21.96 -15.38
N VAL A 299 12.44 -22.45 -16.16
CA VAL A 299 12.88 -23.86 -16.14
C VAL A 299 14.05 -24.06 -15.18
N CYS A 300 15.05 -23.17 -15.20
CA CYS A 300 16.25 -23.31 -14.40
C CYS A 300 16.37 -22.31 -13.25
N PHE A 301 15.43 -21.37 -13.12
CA PHE A 301 15.42 -20.31 -12.10
C PHE A 301 16.75 -19.55 -12.05
N SER A 302 17.29 -19.23 -13.22
CA SER A 302 18.52 -18.46 -13.38
C SER A 302 18.34 -17.46 -14.50
N VAL A 303 19.12 -16.37 -14.49
CA VAL A 303 19.08 -15.34 -15.54
C VAL A 303 19.05 -15.95 -16.95
N LEU A 304 18.14 -15.45 -17.79
CA LEU A 304 17.98 -15.88 -19.17
C LEU A 304 19.28 -15.72 -19.96
N ILE A 305 19.80 -16.83 -20.47
CA ILE A 305 20.94 -16.84 -21.39
C ILE A 305 20.49 -17.30 -22.77
N ASN A 306 20.80 -16.47 -23.78
CA ASN A 306 20.26 -16.63 -25.13
C ASN A 306 18.74 -16.90 -25.07
N PRO A 307 17.95 -15.96 -24.54
CA PRO A 307 16.50 -16.12 -24.39
C PRO A 307 15.87 -16.46 -25.73
N ILE A 308 15.12 -17.57 -25.79
CA ILE A 308 14.36 -17.99 -26.97
C ILE A 308 12.90 -17.68 -26.71
N ARG A 309 12.27 -16.95 -27.64
CA ARG A 309 10.83 -16.72 -27.62
C ARG A 309 10.15 -17.82 -28.42
N LEU A 310 9.40 -18.66 -27.73
CA LEU A 310 8.63 -19.73 -28.39
C LEU A 310 7.46 -19.12 -29.19
N ARG A 311 6.85 -19.89 -30.09
CA ARG A 311 5.66 -19.44 -30.86
C ARG A 311 4.48 -19.02 -29.98
N CYS A 312 4.38 -19.61 -28.78
CA CYS A 312 3.42 -19.23 -27.74
C CYS A 312 3.85 -18.03 -26.88
N LEU A 313 4.89 -17.30 -27.30
CA LEU A 313 5.45 -16.07 -26.69
C LEU A 313 6.14 -16.23 -25.33
N HIS A 314 6.15 -17.41 -24.72
CA HIS A 314 6.92 -17.69 -23.51
C HIS A 314 8.44 -17.69 -23.79
N LEU A 315 9.21 -17.22 -22.81
CA LEU A 315 10.67 -17.09 -22.88
C LEU A 315 11.36 -18.15 -22.02
N ILE A 316 12.36 -18.83 -22.58
CA ILE A 316 13.25 -19.77 -21.85
C ILE A 316 14.69 -19.64 -22.35
N CYS A 317 15.67 -20.17 -21.62
CA CYS A 317 17.06 -20.22 -22.11
C CYS A 317 17.20 -21.19 -23.29
N SER A 318 18.11 -20.89 -24.23
CA SER A 318 18.46 -21.83 -25.30
C SER A 318 18.96 -23.18 -24.77
N HIS A 319 19.72 -23.15 -23.68
CA HIS A 319 20.20 -24.35 -23.00
C HIS A 319 19.05 -25.19 -22.44
N CYS A 320 18.10 -24.58 -21.73
CA CYS A 320 16.93 -25.27 -21.18
C CYS A 320 16.04 -25.86 -22.27
N MET A 321 15.85 -25.14 -23.38
CA MET A 321 15.13 -25.66 -24.54
C MET A 321 15.80 -26.93 -25.09
N LEU A 322 17.11 -26.91 -25.33
CA LEU A 322 17.85 -28.07 -25.83
C LEU A 322 17.78 -29.24 -24.87
N TYR A 323 18.01 -28.98 -23.58
CA TYR A 323 17.93 -29.99 -22.52
C TYR A 323 16.55 -30.65 -22.45
N SER A 324 15.47 -29.86 -22.53
CA SER A 324 14.10 -30.39 -22.55
C SER A 324 13.84 -31.28 -23.78
N ARG A 325 14.29 -30.88 -24.97
CA ARG A 325 14.14 -31.69 -26.19
C ARG A 325 14.87 -33.02 -26.10
N LEU A 326 16.10 -33.03 -25.58
CA LEU A 326 16.90 -34.25 -25.42
C LEU A 326 16.24 -35.25 -24.47
N ASN A 327 15.46 -34.76 -23.51
CA ASN A 327 14.68 -35.58 -22.57
C ASN A 327 13.27 -35.94 -23.09
N GLY A 328 13.00 -35.76 -24.39
CA GLY A 328 11.71 -36.12 -25.02
C GLY A 328 10.56 -35.15 -24.74
N ASN A 329 10.83 -33.98 -24.14
CA ASN A 329 9.81 -32.95 -23.90
C ASN A 329 9.82 -31.95 -25.06
N HIS A 330 8.71 -31.87 -25.80
CA HIS A 330 8.59 -31.04 -27.00
C HIS A 330 7.65 -29.83 -26.83
N ASP A 331 6.86 -29.83 -25.76
CA ASP A 331 5.85 -28.81 -25.51
C ASP A 331 6.40 -27.68 -24.64
N CYS A 332 5.74 -26.53 -24.68
CA CYS A 332 6.12 -25.40 -23.84
C CYS A 332 6.01 -25.76 -22.34
N PRO A 333 7.06 -25.56 -21.53
CA PRO A 333 7.01 -25.88 -20.09
C PRO A 333 6.08 -24.96 -19.28
N LEU A 334 5.66 -23.81 -19.84
CA LEU A 334 4.79 -22.85 -19.17
C LEU A 334 3.30 -23.08 -19.48
N CYS A 335 2.96 -23.23 -20.76
CA CYS A 335 1.56 -23.31 -21.20
C CYS A 335 1.20 -24.61 -21.92
N ARG A 336 2.14 -25.56 -22.06
CA ARG A 336 1.95 -26.84 -22.75
C ARG A 336 1.52 -26.72 -24.21
N HIS A 337 1.82 -25.59 -24.85
CA HIS A 337 1.63 -25.44 -26.29
C HIS A 337 2.42 -26.52 -27.03
N GLN A 338 1.73 -27.29 -27.87
CA GLN A 338 2.28 -28.49 -28.50
C GLN A 338 3.44 -28.14 -29.43
N ASN A 339 4.49 -28.97 -29.40
CA ASN A 339 5.68 -28.85 -30.24
C ASN A 339 6.42 -27.49 -30.18
N ALA A 340 6.07 -26.62 -29.23
CA ALA A 340 6.63 -25.28 -29.12
C ALA A 340 8.16 -25.29 -29.00
N LEU A 341 8.72 -26.32 -28.36
CA LEU A 341 10.16 -26.49 -28.26
C LEU A 341 10.73 -26.98 -29.58
N LEU A 342 10.17 -28.00 -30.25
CA LEU A 342 10.68 -28.51 -31.54
C LEU A 342 10.74 -27.42 -32.61
N ASP A 343 9.70 -26.59 -32.62
CA ASP A 343 9.48 -25.51 -33.55
C ASP A 343 10.45 -24.33 -33.42
N ALA A 344 11.11 -24.20 -32.27
CA ALA A 344 12.06 -23.13 -32.01
C ALA A 344 13.45 -23.46 -32.58
N SER A 345 14.29 -22.45 -32.75
CA SER A 345 15.64 -22.58 -33.26
C SER A 345 16.54 -21.48 -32.71
N ASN A 346 17.82 -21.48 -33.09
CA ASN A 346 18.71 -20.37 -32.76
C ASN A 346 18.31 -19.04 -33.44
N ALA A 347 17.47 -19.07 -34.48
CA ALA A 347 16.95 -17.86 -35.11
C ALA A 347 15.89 -17.16 -34.24
N ASP A 348 15.25 -17.89 -33.32
CA ASP A 348 14.20 -17.38 -32.42
C ASP A 348 14.78 -16.79 -31.12
N ILE A 349 16.11 -16.64 -31.04
CA ILE A 349 16.76 -15.95 -29.95
C ILE A 349 16.33 -14.48 -29.98
N ASP A 350 15.76 -14.01 -28.87
CA ASP A 350 15.50 -12.60 -28.67
C ASP A 350 16.82 -11.85 -28.50
N GLN A 351 17.31 -11.32 -29.61
CA GLN A 351 18.58 -10.62 -29.65
C GLN A 351 18.53 -9.28 -28.88
N ALA A 352 17.36 -8.62 -28.84
CA ALA A 352 17.20 -7.38 -28.08
C ALA A 352 17.30 -7.65 -26.58
N LEU A 353 16.54 -8.64 -26.08
CA LEU A 353 16.59 -9.04 -24.68
C LEU A 353 17.99 -9.56 -24.30
N LYS A 354 18.60 -10.39 -25.15
CA LYS A 354 19.98 -10.87 -24.95
C LYS A 354 20.99 -9.72 -24.80
N ASN A 355 20.88 -8.69 -25.65
CA ASN A 355 21.78 -7.53 -25.61
C ASN A 355 21.52 -6.69 -24.36
N MET A 356 20.26 -6.46 -24.00
CA MET A 356 19.87 -5.76 -22.78
C MET A 356 20.44 -6.47 -21.54
N LEU A 357 20.28 -7.79 -21.44
CA LEU A 357 20.78 -8.56 -20.30
C LEU A 357 22.30 -8.51 -20.17
N LYS A 358 23.02 -8.57 -21.30
CA LYS A 358 24.48 -8.39 -21.30
C LYS A 358 24.90 -6.99 -20.84
N LEU A 359 24.10 -5.97 -21.16
CA LEU A 359 24.39 -4.58 -20.84
C LEU A 359 24.10 -4.28 -19.36
N TYR A 360 22.94 -4.70 -18.86
CA TYR A 360 22.47 -4.38 -17.50
C TYR A 360 22.92 -5.37 -16.42
N PHE A 361 23.22 -6.62 -16.79
CA PHE A 361 23.56 -7.73 -15.88
C PHE A 361 24.78 -8.55 -16.35
N PRO A 362 25.93 -7.90 -16.63
CA PRO A 362 27.09 -8.58 -17.22
C PRO A 362 27.70 -9.64 -16.29
N LYS A 363 27.62 -9.46 -14.96
CA LYS A 363 28.20 -10.40 -13.99
C LYS A 363 27.39 -11.68 -13.91
N GLU A 364 26.07 -11.52 -13.83
CA GLU A 364 25.07 -12.57 -13.76
C GLU A 364 25.13 -13.44 -15.02
N ILE A 365 25.18 -12.80 -16.19
CA ILE A 365 25.35 -13.48 -17.48
C ILE A 365 26.68 -14.24 -17.56
N ARG A 366 27.78 -13.66 -17.06
CA ARG A 366 29.09 -14.34 -17.04
C ARG A 366 29.08 -15.55 -16.10
N ASN A 367 28.51 -15.41 -14.91
CA ASN A 367 28.38 -16.51 -13.96
C ASN A 367 27.55 -17.64 -14.57
N ARG A 368 26.42 -17.31 -15.20
CA ARG A 368 25.55 -18.28 -15.85
C ARG A 368 26.23 -19.03 -17.01
N ARG A 369 27.06 -18.35 -17.80
CA ARG A 369 27.88 -19.01 -18.83
C ARG A 369 28.82 -20.04 -18.22
N ASN A 370 29.52 -19.66 -17.16
CA ASN A 370 30.46 -20.55 -16.49
C ASN A 370 29.77 -21.77 -15.88
N GLU A 371 28.58 -21.59 -15.31
CA GLU A 371 27.75 -22.69 -14.81
C GLU A 371 27.38 -23.68 -15.93
N ILE A 372 26.88 -23.18 -17.06
CA ILE A 372 26.51 -24.04 -18.19
C ILE A 372 27.73 -24.76 -18.77
N SER A 373 28.87 -24.09 -18.92
CA SER A 373 30.10 -24.74 -19.39
C SER A 373 30.58 -25.83 -18.44
N LYS A 374 30.41 -25.66 -17.12
CA LYS A 374 30.72 -26.71 -16.15
C LYS A 374 29.79 -27.91 -16.31
N ILE A 375 28.48 -27.68 -16.40
CA ILE A 375 27.48 -28.74 -16.61
C ILE A 375 27.81 -29.53 -17.88
N GLN A 376 28.05 -28.85 -19.00
CA GLN A 376 28.41 -29.49 -20.26
C GLN A 376 29.70 -30.31 -20.19
N ASN A 377 30.72 -29.79 -19.50
CA ASN A 377 31.97 -30.52 -19.29
C ASN A 377 31.75 -31.77 -18.42
N ASP A 378 30.98 -31.66 -17.35
CA ASP A 378 30.71 -32.80 -16.45
C ASP A 378 29.86 -33.88 -17.16
N GLU A 379 28.86 -33.48 -17.97
CA GLU A 379 28.09 -34.39 -18.83
C GLU A 379 28.97 -35.09 -19.88
N MET A 380 29.88 -34.35 -20.52
CA MET A 380 30.83 -34.91 -21.49
C MET A 380 31.79 -35.91 -20.82
N ILE A 381 32.31 -35.58 -19.64
CA ILE A 381 33.18 -36.47 -18.84
C ILE A 381 32.43 -37.77 -18.48
N ALA A 382 31.17 -37.65 -18.04
CA ALA A 382 30.33 -38.81 -17.73
C ALA A 382 30.06 -39.68 -18.97
N ALA A 383 29.75 -39.07 -20.12
CA ALA A 383 29.52 -39.77 -21.38
C ALA A 383 30.76 -40.51 -21.90
N HIS A 384 31.97 -40.00 -21.63
CA HIS A 384 33.24 -40.66 -21.96
C HIS A 384 33.73 -41.67 -20.91
N GLY A 385 32.94 -41.95 -19.86
CA GLY A 385 33.30 -42.93 -18.82
C GLY A 385 34.48 -42.53 -17.94
N LEU A 386 34.92 -41.27 -17.99
CA LEU A 386 36.00 -40.73 -17.17
C LEU A 386 35.46 -40.33 -15.79
N ASN A 387 34.95 -41.29 -15.02
CA ASN A 387 34.60 -41.03 -13.62
C ASN A 387 35.83 -40.48 -12.90
N ARG A 388 35.69 -39.32 -12.24
CA ARG A 388 36.72 -38.81 -11.32
C ARG A 388 36.87 -39.84 -10.20
N TYR A 389 37.83 -40.75 -10.33
CA TYR A 389 38.27 -41.56 -9.22
C TYR A 389 38.59 -40.62 -8.05
N PRO A 390 38.10 -40.88 -6.83
CA PRO A 390 38.52 -40.10 -5.67
C PRO A 390 40.05 -40.15 -5.62
N LYS A 391 40.68 -38.98 -5.44
CA LYS A 391 42.14 -38.84 -5.38
C LYS A 391 42.74 -40.02 -4.61
N CYS A 392 43.62 -40.79 -5.25
CA CYS A 392 44.42 -41.79 -4.55
C CYS A 392 45.13 -41.10 -3.39
N THR A 393 44.66 -41.35 -2.17
CA THR A 393 45.41 -41.08 -0.96
C THR A 393 46.49 -42.14 -0.90
N ILE A 394 47.75 -41.76 -1.16
CA ILE A 394 48.90 -42.60 -0.87
C ILE A 394 48.95 -42.68 0.66
N MET A 395 48.65 -43.87 1.20
CA MET A 395 48.85 -44.18 2.62
C MET A 395 50.33 -44.35 2.93
#